data_AF-A0A925XMA4-F1
#
_entry.id   AF-A0A925XMA4-F1
#
_cell.length_a   1.000
_cell.length_b   1.000
_cell.length_c   1.000
_cell.angle_alpha   90.00
_cell.angle_beta   90.00
_cell.angle_gamma   90.00
#
_symmetry.space_group_name_H-M   'P 1'
#
loop_
_entity.id
_entity.type
_entity.pdbx_description
1 polymer ?
#
loop_
_entity_poly.entity_id
_entity_poly.type
_entity_poly.pdbx_seq_one_letter_code
_entity_poly.pdbx_strand_id
1 'polypeptide(L)'
;MTLAAFAAHADRSRGRLHQEAAPVSRTQFQRDRDRIIHSTAFRRLEYKTQVFVNHEGDLFRTRLTHSLEVAQIGRAVACNLRLNEDLVEAIALAHDLGHTPFGHAGQDALHECMKPHGGFEHNLQSLRVVDVLEERYAAFDGLNLTFETREGILKHCSVKNARDLGDIGKRFLTKQQPSLEAQIANLADEIAYSNHD
;
A
#
# COMPACT_ATOMS: atom_id res chain seq x y z
N MET A 1 -2.65 -13.91 -19.84
CA MET A 1 -4.11 -13.85 -20.05
C MET A 1 -4.48 -12.44 -20.48
N THR A 2 -5.48 -12.27 -21.34
CA THR A 2 -6.00 -10.94 -21.69
C THR A 2 -6.77 -10.38 -20.50
N LEU A 3 -6.42 -9.16 -20.07
CA LEU A 3 -7.12 -8.46 -18.99
C LEU A 3 -8.54 -8.06 -19.42
N ALA A 4 -9.45 -7.97 -18.46
CA ALA A 4 -10.82 -7.49 -18.67
C ALA A 4 -10.82 -5.99 -19.05
N ALA A 5 -11.88 -5.53 -19.73
CA ALA A 5 -12.00 -4.14 -20.17
C ALA A 5 -12.02 -3.10 -19.03
N PHE A 6 -12.35 -3.54 -17.81
CA PHE A 6 -12.38 -2.72 -16.61
C PHE A 6 -11.09 -2.82 -15.77
N ALA A 7 -10.11 -3.61 -16.19
CA ALA A 7 -8.85 -3.77 -15.47
C ALA A 7 -7.93 -2.55 -15.68
N ALA A 8 -7.08 -2.28 -14.69
CA ALA A 8 -5.99 -1.33 -14.85
C ALA A 8 -4.91 -1.90 -15.79
N HIS A 9 -4.50 -1.13 -16.79
CA HIS A 9 -3.44 -1.54 -17.71
C HIS A 9 -2.16 -0.75 -17.45
N ALA A 10 -1.03 -1.45 -17.31
CA ALA A 10 0.25 -0.83 -16.98
C ALA A 10 0.79 0.10 -18.08
N ASP A 11 0.41 -0.11 -19.34
CA ASP A 11 0.74 0.74 -20.49
C ASP A 11 -0.10 2.03 -20.55
N ARG A 12 -1.20 2.09 -19.79
CA ARG A 12 -2.08 3.26 -19.64
C ARG A 12 -1.96 3.93 -18.27
N SER A 13 -0.90 3.60 -17.52
CA SER A 13 -0.65 4.22 -16.22
C SER A 13 -0.53 5.74 -16.36
N ARG A 14 -1.07 6.47 -15.38
CA ARG A 14 -0.89 7.92 -15.22
C ARG A 14 0.56 8.30 -14.90
N GLY A 15 1.42 7.33 -14.67
CA GLY A 15 2.86 7.52 -14.53
C GLY A 15 3.29 7.76 -13.08
N ARG A 16 4.46 8.37 -12.93
CA ARG A 16 5.20 8.57 -11.68
C ARG A 16 5.42 10.06 -11.43
N LEU A 17 5.76 10.46 -10.20
CA LEU A 17 6.06 11.87 -9.89
C LEU A 17 7.35 12.32 -10.54
N HIS A 18 8.41 11.52 -10.41
CA HIS A 18 9.69 11.76 -11.05
C HIS A 18 9.74 11.00 -12.38
N GLN A 19 10.07 11.68 -13.46
CA GLN A 19 10.20 11.05 -14.76
C GLN A 19 11.39 10.08 -14.76
N GLU A 20 11.14 8.86 -15.22
CA GLU A 20 12.14 7.82 -15.40
C GLU A 20 11.88 7.08 -16.70
N ALA A 21 12.94 6.52 -17.29
CA ALA A 21 12.78 5.65 -18.46
C ALA A 21 11.83 4.48 -18.14
N ALA A 22 11.02 4.11 -19.14
CA ALA A 22 10.12 2.96 -19.03
C ALA A 22 10.92 1.68 -18.74
N PRO A 23 10.40 0.77 -17.89
CA PRO A 23 11.04 -0.52 -17.66
C PRO A 23 11.08 -1.36 -18.95
N VAL A 24 12.19 -2.09 -19.16
CA VAL A 24 12.42 -2.87 -20.40
C VAL A 24 11.90 -4.31 -20.28
N SER A 25 12.21 -5.00 -19.18
CA SER A 25 11.93 -6.43 -18.99
C SER A 25 10.70 -6.74 -18.11
N ARG A 26 10.01 -5.69 -17.63
CA ARG A 26 8.88 -5.80 -16.69
C ARG A 26 7.89 -4.68 -16.90
N THR A 27 6.66 -4.85 -16.43
CA THR A 27 5.62 -3.80 -16.47
C THR A 27 5.89 -2.69 -15.45
N GLN A 28 5.14 -1.58 -15.54
CA GLN A 28 5.21 -0.51 -14.55
C GLN A 28 4.83 -0.99 -13.14
N PHE A 29 3.80 -1.83 -13.02
CA PHE A 29 3.34 -2.36 -11.73
C PHE A 29 4.28 -3.43 -11.17
N GLN A 30 4.92 -4.23 -12.02
CA GLN A 30 6.00 -5.13 -11.58
C GLN A 30 7.19 -4.35 -11.04
N ARG A 31 7.57 -3.22 -11.68
CA ARG A 31 8.61 -2.34 -11.14
C ARG A 31 8.21 -1.81 -9.75
N ASP A 32 6.96 -1.46 -9.54
CA ASP A 32 6.47 -0.98 -8.24
C ASP A 32 6.56 -2.05 -7.17
N ARG A 33 6.05 -3.25 -7.46
CA ARG A 33 6.18 -4.41 -6.58
C ARG A 33 7.63 -4.65 -6.17
N ASP A 34 8.53 -4.68 -7.16
CA ASP A 34 9.94 -4.97 -6.90
C ASP A 34 10.58 -3.87 -6.02
N ARG A 35 10.20 -2.60 -6.21
CA ARG A 35 10.63 -1.48 -5.36
C ARG A 35 10.14 -1.62 -3.92
N ILE A 36 8.89 -2.00 -3.74
CA ILE A 36 8.28 -2.21 -2.42
C ILE A 36 8.99 -3.34 -1.69
N ILE A 37 9.14 -4.51 -2.32
CA ILE A 37 9.79 -5.70 -1.72
C ILE A 37 11.22 -5.38 -1.25
N HIS A 38 11.96 -4.56 -2.00
CA HIS A 38 13.34 -4.21 -1.65
C HIS A 38 13.46 -3.00 -0.71
N SER A 39 12.35 -2.33 -0.36
CA SER A 39 12.34 -1.18 0.53
C SER A 39 12.72 -1.56 1.97
N THR A 40 13.24 -0.59 2.72
CA THR A 40 13.59 -0.81 4.13
C THR A 40 12.32 -0.95 4.98
N ALA A 41 11.27 -0.20 4.67
CA ALA A 41 9.98 -0.26 5.34
C ALA A 41 9.30 -1.62 5.20
N PHE A 42 9.38 -2.26 4.03
CA PHE A 42 8.81 -3.60 3.84
C PHE A 42 9.56 -4.65 4.68
N ARG A 43 10.90 -4.61 4.70
CA ARG A 43 11.70 -5.49 5.57
C ARG A 43 11.36 -5.30 7.05
N ARG A 44 11.10 -4.06 7.49
CA ARG A 44 10.71 -3.77 8.87
C ARG A 44 9.36 -4.38 9.26
N LEU A 45 8.51 -4.78 8.31
CA LEU A 45 7.24 -5.46 8.63
C LEU A 45 7.47 -6.82 9.30
N GLU A 46 8.64 -7.46 9.11
CA GLU A 46 9.03 -8.68 9.80
C GLU A 46 9.07 -8.50 11.34
N TYR A 47 9.38 -7.29 11.80
CA TYR A 47 9.51 -6.97 13.22
C TYR A 47 8.31 -6.19 13.78
N LYS A 48 7.25 -6.01 13.00
CA LYS A 48 6.00 -5.39 13.45
C LYS A 48 4.96 -6.47 13.66
N THR A 49 4.43 -6.54 14.86
CA THR A 49 3.41 -7.52 15.21
C THR A 49 2.06 -7.17 14.60
N GLN A 50 1.32 -8.22 14.21
CA GLN A 50 -0.10 -8.16 13.92
C GLN A 50 -0.82 -8.69 15.18
N VAL A 51 -1.48 -7.79 15.93
CA VAL A 51 -2.29 -8.06 17.14
C VAL A 51 -1.54 -8.49 18.42
N PHE A 52 -0.62 -9.46 18.40
CA PHE A 52 0.04 -9.97 19.62
C PHE A 52 1.54 -9.68 19.70
N VAL A 53 2.07 -9.42 20.91
CA VAL A 53 3.50 -9.14 21.10
C VAL A 53 4.33 -10.44 20.97
N ASN A 54 5.39 -10.40 20.16
CA ASN A 54 6.21 -11.53 19.70
C ASN A 54 6.97 -12.35 20.78
N HIS A 55 6.61 -12.28 22.07
CA HIS A 55 7.40 -12.87 23.16
C HIS A 55 6.75 -14.05 23.92
N GLU A 56 5.59 -14.57 23.50
CA GLU A 56 4.85 -15.61 24.28
C GLU A 56 4.33 -16.84 23.49
N GLY A 57 4.80 -17.11 22.26
CA GLY A 57 4.31 -18.26 21.46
C GLY A 57 4.90 -18.37 20.06
N ASP A 58 5.01 -19.61 19.55
CA ASP A 58 5.88 -19.98 18.41
C ASP A 58 5.40 -19.51 17.01
N LEU A 59 4.19 -18.93 16.87
CA LEU A 59 3.55 -18.66 15.57
C LEU A 59 2.75 -17.33 15.52
N PHE A 60 3.24 -16.27 16.15
CA PHE A 60 2.60 -14.96 16.00
C PHE A 60 2.87 -14.34 14.62
N ARG A 61 1.82 -13.86 13.97
CA ARG A 61 1.92 -13.20 12.68
C ARG A 61 2.56 -11.84 12.81
N THR A 62 3.43 -11.55 11.85
CA THR A 62 4.00 -10.24 11.63
C THR A 62 3.17 -9.52 10.56
N ARG A 63 3.34 -8.21 10.44
CA ARG A 63 2.75 -7.46 9.32
C ARG A 63 3.28 -7.92 7.97
N LEU A 64 4.47 -8.52 7.95
CA LEU A 64 5.03 -9.11 6.73
C LEU A 64 4.20 -10.33 6.30
N THR A 65 3.98 -11.29 7.21
CA THR A 65 3.17 -12.48 6.89
C THR A 65 1.74 -12.11 6.53
N HIS A 66 1.15 -11.14 7.23
CA HIS A 66 -0.15 -10.57 6.88
C HIS A 66 -0.17 -10.01 5.45
N SER A 67 0.78 -9.13 5.11
CA SER A 67 0.86 -8.52 3.77
C SER A 67 1.03 -9.56 2.65
N LEU A 68 1.76 -10.66 2.91
CA LEU A 68 1.92 -11.76 1.95
C LEU A 68 0.62 -12.54 1.72
N GLU A 69 -0.18 -12.74 2.75
CA GLU A 69 -1.49 -13.39 2.64
C GLU A 69 -2.50 -12.51 1.92
N VAL A 70 -2.55 -11.21 2.26
CA VAL A 70 -3.37 -10.22 1.52
C VAL A 70 -3.00 -10.23 0.04
N ALA A 71 -1.70 -10.25 -0.28
CA ALA A 71 -1.23 -10.34 -1.66
C ALA A 71 -1.68 -11.64 -2.34
N GLN A 72 -1.58 -12.78 -1.65
CA GLN A 72 -1.98 -14.08 -2.20
C GLN A 72 -3.49 -14.14 -2.47
N ILE A 73 -4.32 -13.73 -1.51
CA ILE A 73 -5.79 -13.70 -1.63
C ILE A 73 -6.18 -12.71 -2.75
N GLY A 74 -5.63 -11.51 -2.72
CA GLY A 74 -5.92 -10.47 -3.71
C GLY A 74 -5.58 -10.91 -5.14
N ARG A 75 -4.42 -11.55 -5.34
CA ARG A 75 -4.04 -12.09 -6.64
C ARG A 75 -4.94 -13.21 -7.12
N ALA A 76 -5.37 -14.09 -6.21
CA ALA A 76 -6.32 -15.15 -6.56
C ALA A 76 -7.65 -14.56 -7.06
N VAL A 77 -8.19 -13.56 -6.38
CA VAL A 77 -9.40 -12.84 -6.82
C VAL A 77 -9.17 -12.12 -8.14
N ALA A 78 -8.04 -11.41 -8.28
CA ALA A 78 -7.70 -10.69 -9.50
C ALA A 78 -7.60 -11.60 -10.73
N CYS A 79 -6.95 -12.76 -10.58
CA CYS A 79 -6.82 -13.77 -11.62
C CYS A 79 -8.20 -14.26 -12.10
N ASN A 80 -9.09 -14.60 -11.16
CA ASN A 80 -10.45 -15.05 -11.48
C ASN A 80 -11.29 -13.97 -12.19
N LEU A 81 -11.06 -12.69 -11.86
CA LEU A 81 -11.76 -11.55 -12.48
C LEU A 81 -11.06 -11.00 -13.73
N ARG A 82 -9.89 -11.56 -14.10
CA ARG A 82 -9.00 -11.07 -15.17
C ARG A 82 -8.59 -9.60 -14.97
N LEU A 83 -8.33 -9.23 -13.72
CA LEU A 83 -7.77 -7.94 -13.32
C LEU A 83 -6.24 -7.98 -13.28
N ASN A 84 -5.61 -6.83 -13.05
CA ASN A 84 -4.16 -6.74 -13.04
C ASN A 84 -3.56 -7.27 -11.72
N GLU A 85 -3.09 -8.52 -11.73
CA GLU A 85 -2.47 -9.16 -10.56
C GLU A 85 -1.27 -8.36 -10.01
N ASP A 86 -0.43 -7.80 -10.87
CA ASP A 86 0.79 -7.09 -10.44
C ASP A 86 0.43 -5.80 -9.67
N LEU A 87 -0.65 -5.11 -10.06
CA LEU A 87 -1.13 -3.92 -9.35
C LEU A 87 -1.73 -4.30 -7.99
N VAL A 88 -2.55 -5.37 -7.93
CA VAL A 88 -3.11 -5.86 -6.66
C VAL A 88 -2.00 -6.26 -5.71
N GLU A 89 -1.02 -7.01 -6.19
CA GLU A 89 0.15 -7.44 -5.41
C GLU A 89 0.95 -6.24 -4.90
N ALA A 90 1.25 -5.25 -5.74
CA ALA A 90 1.96 -4.05 -5.33
C ALA A 90 1.21 -3.28 -4.23
N ILE A 91 -0.10 -3.08 -4.37
CA ILE A 91 -0.90 -2.38 -3.36
C ILE A 91 -0.93 -3.18 -2.04
N ALA A 92 -1.18 -4.49 -2.13
CA ALA A 92 -1.24 -5.38 -0.97
C ALA A 92 0.08 -5.39 -0.19
N LEU A 93 1.23 -5.41 -0.86
CA LEU A 93 2.52 -5.40 -0.17
C LEU A 93 2.87 -4.04 0.46
N ALA A 94 2.26 -2.96 -0.03
CA ALA A 94 2.57 -1.61 0.43
C ALA A 94 1.57 -1.01 1.44
N HIS A 95 0.38 -1.60 1.58
CA HIS A 95 -0.70 -0.99 2.37
C HIS A 95 -0.31 -0.74 3.83
N ASP A 96 0.53 -1.60 4.39
CA ASP A 96 0.88 -1.64 5.81
C ASP A 96 2.23 -1.00 6.16
N LEU A 97 2.94 -0.42 5.20
CA LEU A 97 4.29 0.12 5.40
C LEU A 97 4.35 1.19 6.50
N GLY A 98 3.30 2.00 6.62
CA GLY A 98 3.17 3.10 7.55
C GLY A 98 2.76 2.73 8.96
N HIS A 99 2.43 1.47 9.23
CA HIS A 99 1.99 1.08 10.57
C HIS A 99 3.08 1.29 11.63
N THR A 100 2.65 1.77 12.79
CA THR A 100 3.50 1.92 13.97
C THR A 100 3.89 0.56 14.56
N PRO A 101 4.99 0.51 15.33
CA PRO A 101 5.19 -0.55 16.31
C PRO A 101 3.97 -0.65 17.25
N PHE A 102 3.74 -1.82 17.86
CA PHE A 102 2.67 -2.05 18.84
C PHE A 102 1.23 -1.86 18.31
N GLY A 103 1.01 -2.00 17.00
CA GLY A 103 -0.34 -1.98 16.41
C GLY A 103 -1.13 -0.72 16.74
N HIS A 104 -2.42 -0.89 17.09
CA HIS A 104 -3.33 0.20 17.42
C HIS A 104 -2.86 1.05 18.60
N ALA A 105 -2.29 0.44 19.65
CA ALA A 105 -1.79 1.17 20.81
C ALA A 105 -0.67 2.15 20.43
N GLY A 106 0.23 1.74 19.54
CA GLY A 106 1.28 2.63 19.01
C GLY A 106 0.72 3.74 18.13
N GLN A 107 -0.32 3.44 17.34
CA GLN A 107 -0.99 4.43 16.50
C GLN A 107 -1.70 5.48 17.35
N ASP A 108 -2.45 5.07 18.37
CA ASP A 108 -3.19 5.96 19.25
C ASP A 108 -2.22 6.86 20.04
N ALA A 109 -1.18 6.27 20.64
CA ALA A 109 -0.16 7.03 21.35
C ALA A 109 0.53 8.06 20.44
N LEU A 110 0.89 7.67 19.21
CA LEU A 110 1.52 8.59 18.26
C LEU A 110 0.54 9.67 17.78
N HIS A 111 -0.74 9.31 17.57
CA HIS A 111 -1.77 10.27 17.20
C HIS A 111 -1.96 11.34 18.28
N GLU A 112 -2.05 10.94 19.55
CA GLU A 112 -2.16 11.87 20.68
C GLU A 112 -0.97 12.83 20.75
N CYS A 113 0.27 12.31 20.64
CA CYS A 113 1.48 13.12 20.62
C CYS A 113 1.51 14.11 19.43
N MET A 114 0.96 13.70 18.29
CA MET A 114 0.98 14.48 17.05
C MET A 114 -0.25 15.39 16.88
N LYS A 115 -1.21 15.42 17.82
CA LYS A 115 -2.41 16.29 17.73
C LYS A 115 -2.10 17.75 17.40
N PRO A 116 -1.11 18.42 18.04
CA PRO A 116 -0.73 19.80 17.69
C PRO A 116 -0.17 19.95 16.26
N HIS A 117 0.22 18.84 15.64
CA HIS A 117 0.86 18.77 14.31
C HIS A 117 -0.03 18.12 13.24
N GLY A 118 -1.33 17.92 13.52
CA GLY A 118 -2.28 17.35 12.56
C GLY A 118 -2.63 15.87 12.79
N GLY A 119 -2.06 15.25 13.82
CA GLY A 119 -2.29 13.86 14.20
C GLY A 119 -1.46 12.86 13.40
N PHE A 120 -1.74 11.57 13.61
CA PHE A 120 -1.12 10.46 12.90
C PHE A 120 -2.20 9.49 12.38
N GLU A 121 -1.98 8.93 11.19
CA GLU A 121 -2.84 7.91 10.56
C GLU A 121 -1.96 7.02 9.66
N HIS A 122 -2.12 5.70 9.76
CA HIS A 122 -1.19 4.76 9.15
C HIS A 122 -1.28 4.70 7.61
N ASN A 123 -2.46 4.87 6.99
CA ASN A 123 -2.59 4.85 5.53
C ASN A 123 -1.86 6.06 4.90
N LEU A 124 -2.01 7.25 5.49
CA LEU A 124 -1.25 8.44 5.11
C LEU A 124 0.25 8.25 5.33
N GLN A 125 0.62 7.59 6.42
CA GLN A 125 2.02 7.26 6.67
C GLN A 125 2.57 6.23 5.66
N SER A 126 1.77 5.25 5.21
CA SER A 126 2.17 4.30 4.17
C SER A 126 2.45 5.02 2.85
N LEU A 127 1.59 5.97 2.48
CA LEU A 127 1.83 6.84 1.32
C LEU A 127 3.09 7.70 1.50
N ARG A 128 3.27 8.32 2.67
CA ARG A 128 4.46 9.12 2.97
C ARG A 128 5.75 8.30 2.95
N VAL A 129 5.71 7.02 3.35
CA VAL A 129 6.87 6.12 3.26
C VAL A 129 7.32 5.96 1.81
N VAL A 130 6.39 5.68 0.90
CA VAL A 130 6.72 5.43 -0.51
C VAL A 130 6.98 6.69 -1.30
N ASP A 131 6.53 7.86 -0.82
CA ASP A 131 6.72 9.14 -1.50
C ASP A 131 7.91 9.96 -1.00
N VAL A 132 8.30 9.78 0.27
CA VAL A 132 9.24 10.70 0.93
C VAL A 132 10.29 9.98 1.78
N LEU A 133 9.93 8.96 2.55
CA LEU A 133 10.85 8.46 3.61
C LEU A 133 11.84 7.38 3.16
N GLU A 134 11.56 6.68 2.07
CA GLU A 134 12.51 5.70 1.52
C GLU A 134 13.60 6.40 0.70
N GLU A 135 14.84 6.37 1.17
CA GLU A 135 16.00 6.93 0.47
C GLU A 135 16.76 5.81 -0.26
N ARG A 136 16.22 5.36 -1.40
CA ARG A 136 16.81 4.27 -2.21
C ARG A 136 17.43 4.75 -3.52
N TYR A 137 17.08 5.95 -3.98
CA TYR A 137 17.48 6.49 -5.27
C TYR A 137 18.17 7.83 -5.07
N ALA A 138 19.31 8.03 -5.73
CA ALA A 138 20.09 9.27 -5.55
C ALA A 138 19.39 10.52 -6.14
N ALA A 139 18.47 10.32 -7.08
CA ALA A 139 17.83 11.41 -7.83
C ALA A 139 16.53 11.94 -7.19
N PHE A 140 15.93 11.19 -6.28
CA PHE A 140 14.65 11.53 -5.66
C PHE A 140 14.42 10.74 -4.37
N ASP A 141 13.61 11.31 -3.49
CA ASP A 141 13.12 10.66 -2.29
C ASP A 141 11.96 9.69 -2.62
N GLY A 142 11.76 8.71 -1.75
CA GLY A 142 10.75 7.69 -1.91
C GLY A 142 11.09 6.60 -2.94
N LEU A 143 10.08 5.79 -3.26
CA LEU A 143 10.14 4.71 -4.24
C LEU A 143 9.65 5.17 -5.62
N ASN A 144 9.12 6.39 -5.75
CA ASN A 144 8.56 6.94 -6.98
C ASN A 144 7.61 5.95 -7.68
N LEU A 145 6.66 5.39 -6.95
CA LEU A 145 5.70 4.41 -7.46
C LEU A 145 4.73 5.05 -8.46
N THR A 146 4.05 4.22 -9.26
CA THR A 146 2.99 4.69 -10.15
C THR A 146 1.82 5.31 -9.37
N PHE A 147 1.09 6.20 -10.03
CA PHE A 147 -0.12 6.80 -9.48
C PHE A 147 -1.11 5.73 -8.98
N GLU A 148 -1.34 4.66 -9.75
CA GLU A 148 -2.32 3.63 -9.42
C GLU A 148 -1.96 2.90 -8.12
N THR A 149 -0.67 2.55 -7.95
CA THR A 149 -0.22 1.92 -6.71
C THR A 149 -0.34 2.87 -5.52
N ARG A 150 0.03 4.14 -5.68
CA ARG A 150 -0.05 5.15 -4.61
C ARG A 150 -1.49 5.47 -4.20
N GLU A 151 -2.39 5.62 -5.17
CA GLU A 151 -3.82 5.82 -4.93
C GLU A 151 -4.45 4.59 -4.24
N GLY A 152 -4.02 3.39 -4.61
CA GLY A 152 -4.48 2.13 -4.02
C GLY A 152 -4.01 1.88 -2.59
N ILE A 153 -2.80 2.35 -2.21
CA ILE A 153 -2.30 2.27 -0.81
C ILE A 153 -3.22 3.03 0.14
N LEU A 154 -3.72 4.19 -0.29
CA LEU A 154 -4.55 5.04 0.55
C LEU A 154 -5.99 4.52 0.56
N LYS A 155 -6.35 3.64 1.51
CA LYS A 155 -7.70 3.05 1.62
C LYS A 155 -8.77 4.10 1.95
N HIS A 156 -8.51 4.86 3.01
CA HIS A 156 -9.38 5.92 3.51
C HIS A 156 -8.58 7.21 3.67
N CYS A 157 -9.22 8.35 3.43
CA CYS A 157 -8.64 9.65 3.66
C CYS A 157 -9.74 10.65 4.01
N SER A 158 -9.52 11.43 5.07
CA SER A 158 -10.46 12.49 5.44
C SER A 158 -10.49 13.57 4.36
N VAL A 159 -11.64 14.25 4.16
CA VAL A 159 -11.75 15.36 3.21
C VAL A 159 -10.72 16.46 3.50
N LYS A 160 -10.38 16.67 4.78
CA LYS A 160 -9.34 17.61 5.19
C LYS A 160 -7.99 17.21 4.60
N ASN A 161 -7.53 15.99 4.85
CA ASN A 161 -6.22 15.52 4.39
C ASN A 161 -6.18 15.36 2.86
N ALA A 162 -7.29 14.94 2.24
CA ALA A 162 -7.39 14.77 0.80
C ALA A 162 -7.14 16.06 -0.01
N ARG A 163 -7.42 17.24 0.57
CA ARG A 163 -7.15 18.54 -0.08
C ARG A 163 -5.66 18.78 -0.31
N ASP A 164 -4.81 18.20 0.54
CA ASP A 164 -3.36 18.41 0.51
C ASP A 164 -2.62 17.32 -0.29
N LEU A 165 -3.33 16.31 -0.80
CA LEU A 165 -2.76 15.16 -1.53
C LEU A 165 -2.81 15.31 -3.06
N GLY A 166 -3.27 16.47 -3.56
CA GLY A 166 -3.40 16.73 -4.98
C GLY A 166 -4.23 15.67 -5.70
N ASP A 167 -3.67 15.13 -6.80
CA ASP A 167 -4.35 14.16 -7.66
C ASP A 167 -4.73 12.85 -6.96
N ILE A 168 -3.96 12.40 -5.96
CA ILE A 168 -4.26 11.19 -5.19
C ILE A 168 -5.45 11.41 -4.27
N GLY A 169 -5.57 12.61 -3.71
CA GLY A 169 -6.69 12.98 -2.83
C GLY A 169 -8.01 13.16 -3.57
N LYS A 170 -7.97 13.40 -4.89
CA LYS A 170 -9.12 13.81 -5.69
C LYS A 170 -10.32 12.86 -5.56
N ARG A 171 -10.09 11.54 -5.54
CA ARG A 171 -11.18 10.55 -5.43
C ARG A 171 -12.00 10.70 -4.14
N PHE A 172 -11.37 11.11 -3.04
CA PHE A 172 -12.06 11.33 -1.77
C PHE A 172 -12.88 12.62 -1.76
N LEU A 173 -12.43 13.62 -2.52
CA LEU A 173 -13.15 14.89 -2.68
C LEU A 173 -14.38 14.73 -3.60
N THR A 174 -14.25 13.92 -4.66
CA THR A 174 -15.31 13.67 -5.64
C THR A 174 -16.18 12.46 -5.30
N LYS A 175 -15.89 11.77 -4.19
CA LYS A 175 -16.58 10.54 -3.74
C LYS A 175 -16.56 9.44 -4.81
N GLN A 176 -15.44 9.29 -5.50
CA GLN A 176 -15.20 8.24 -6.49
C GLN A 176 -14.46 7.05 -5.87
N GLN A 177 -14.66 5.88 -6.49
CA GLN A 177 -13.95 4.67 -6.14
C GLN A 177 -12.60 4.60 -6.89
N PRO A 178 -11.58 3.95 -6.30
CA PRO A 178 -10.34 3.67 -7.00
C PRO A 178 -10.55 2.51 -7.99
N SER A 179 -9.47 2.05 -8.65
CA SER A 179 -9.55 0.87 -9.52
C SER A 179 -10.08 -0.37 -8.79
N LEU A 180 -10.58 -1.36 -9.54
CA LEU A 180 -11.02 -2.62 -8.96
C LEU A 180 -9.88 -3.37 -8.27
N GLU A 181 -8.66 -3.23 -8.75
CA GLU A 181 -7.46 -3.78 -8.11
C GLU A 181 -7.25 -3.23 -6.71
N ALA A 182 -7.38 -1.91 -6.52
CA ALA A 182 -7.29 -1.29 -5.20
C ALA A 182 -8.43 -1.73 -4.27
N GLN A 183 -9.65 -1.84 -4.80
CA GLN A 183 -10.81 -2.33 -4.03
C GLN A 183 -10.61 -3.78 -3.59
N ILE A 184 -10.05 -4.63 -4.45
CA ILE A 184 -9.75 -6.03 -4.12
C ILE A 184 -8.62 -6.15 -3.11
N ALA A 185 -7.58 -5.33 -3.21
CA ALA A 185 -6.52 -5.32 -2.19
C ALA A 185 -7.10 -4.97 -0.81
N ASN A 186 -8.05 -4.02 -0.74
CA ASN A 186 -8.74 -3.70 0.51
C ASN A 186 -9.64 -4.86 1.00
N LEU A 187 -10.41 -5.49 0.10
CA LEU A 187 -11.25 -6.62 0.47
C LEU A 187 -10.41 -7.83 0.94
N ALA A 188 -9.28 -8.09 0.28
CA ALA A 188 -8.35 -9.15 0.65
C ALA A 188 -7.73 -8.91 2.04
N ASP A 189 -7.47 -7.65 2.40
CA ASP A 189 -7.04 -7.27 3.73
C ASP A 189 -8.10 -7.58 4.79
N GLU A 190 -9.35 -7.19 4.55
CA GLU A 190 -10.46 -7.50 5.46
C GLU A 190 -10.69 -9.02 5.65
N ILE A 191 -10.52 -9.80 4.57
CA ILE A 191 -10.59 -11.27 4.61
C ILE A 191 -9.42 -11.86 5.42
N ALA A 192 -8.19 -11.41 5.17
CA ALA A 192 -7.01 -11.90 5.89
C ALA A 192 -7.08 -11.54 7.38
N TYR A 193 -7.58 -10.35 7.70
CA TYR A 193 -7.81 -9.90 9.07
C TYR A 193 -8.84 -10.79 9.78
N SER A 194 -10.01 -11.01 9.17
CA SER A 194 -11.14 -11.69 9.82
C SER A 194 -10.99 -13.21 9.99
N ASN A 195 -10.11 -13.87 9.24
CA ASN A 195 -9.93 -15.33 9.34
C ASN A 195 -8.86 -15.74 10.35
N HIS A 196 -8.18 -14.78 10.97
CA HIS A 196 -6.96 -15.04 11.73
C HIS A 196 -6.80 -14.23 13.02
N ASP A 197 -7.69 -13.26 13.25
CA ASP A 197 -7.99 -12.68 14.57
C ASP A 197 -9.17 -13.41 15.22
#